data_AF-A0A3C2CVQ8-F1
#
_entry.id   AF-A0A3C2CVQ8-F1
#
_cell.length_a   1.000
_cell.length_b   1.000
_cell.length_c   1.000
_cell.angle_alpha   90.00
_cell.angle_beta   90.00
_cell.angle_gamma   90.00
#
_symmetry.space_group_name_H-M   'P 1'
#
loop_
_entity.id
_entity.type
_entity.pdbx_description
1 polymer ?
#
loop_
_entity_poly.entity_id
_entity_poly.type
_entity_poly.pdbx_seq_one_letter_code
_entity_poly.pdbx_strand_id
1 'polypeptide(L)' 'EAVLQGGFGSFILETAQELGYHKAEIDRMGIPDQFIEHGSVDILLKEIGMTTEDVVLRIQNLARQKQKRA' A
#
# COMPACT_ATOMS: atom_id res chain seq x y z
N GLU A 1 -8.57 7.04 4.67
CA GLU A 1 -7.39 6.23 5.06
C GLU A 1 -7.84 5.12 6.00
N ALA A 2 -7.22 3.95 5.96
CA ALA A 2 -7.62 2.81 6.80
C ALA A 2 -6.38 2.00 7.22
N VAL A 3 -6.55 1.19 8.26
CA VAL A 3 -5.50 0.27 8.75
C VAL A 3 -5.15 -0.74 7.66
N LEU A 4 -3.85 -1.03 7.55
CA LEU A 4 -3.32 -1.96 6.54
C LEU A 4 -3.84 -3.38 6.75
N GLN A 5 -3.98 -3.81 8.00
CA GLN A 5 -4.48 -5.13 8.36
C GLN A 5 -6.01 -5.16 8.43
N GLY A 6 -6.63 -6.12 7.73
CA GLY A 6 -8.08 -6.31 7.74
C GLY A 6 -8.88 -5.21 7.03
N GLY A 7 -8.21 -4.21 6.46
CA GLY A 7 -8.84 -3.17 5.67
C GLY A 7 -9.06 -3.56 4.21
N PHE A 8 -9.37 -2.56 3.39
CA PHE A 8 -9.64 -2.72 1.96
C PHE A 8 -8.54 -3.49 1.20
N GLY A 9 -7.27 -3.20 1.49
CA GLY A 9 -6.17 -3.89 0.83
C GLY A 9 -6.11 -5.38 1.14
N SER A 10 -6.53 -5.82 2.34
CA SER A 10 -6.64 -7.25 2.67
C SER A 10 -7.76 -7.91 1.86
N PHE A 11 -8.93 -7.26 1.76
CA PHE A 11 -10.03 -7.74 0.92
C PHE A 11 -9.63 -7.92 -0.56
N ILE A 12 -8.84 -6.98 -1.11
CA ILE A 12 -8.32 -7.10 -2.49
C ILE A 12 -7.38 -8.29 -2.64
N LEU A 13 -6.50 -8.55 -1.66
CA LEU A 13 -5.62 -9.74 -1.70
C LEU A 13 -6.42 -11.04 -1.66
N GLU A 14 -7.41 -11.13 -0.78
CA GLU A 14 -8.31 -12.28 -0.66
C GLU A 14 -9.05 -12.52 -1.98
N THR A 15 -9.68 -11.47 -2.53
CA THR A 15 -10.39 -11.54 -3.81
C THR A 15 -9.46 -11.95 -4.95
N ALA A 16 -8.25 -11.39 -5.01
CA ALA A 16 -7.27 -11.72 -6.04
C ALA A 16 -6.85 -13.20 -5.96
N GLN A 17 -6.71 -13.74 -4.74
CA GLN A 17 -6.41 -15.15 -4.52
C GLN A 17 -7.56 -16.04 -4.98
N GLU A 18 -8.80 -15.73 -4.59
CA GLU A 18 -10.01 -16.49 -4.96
C GLU A 18 -10.23 -16.53 -6.47
N LEU A 19 -9.95 -15.43 -7.17
CA LEU A 19 -10.07 -15.32 -8.62
C LEU A 19 -8.86 -15.90 -9.39
N GLY A 20 -7.85 -16.44 -8.69
CA GLY A 20 -6.70 -17.12 -9.31
C GLY A 20 -5.62 -16.18 -9.87
N TYR A 21 -5.57 -14.91 -9.43
CA TYR A 21 -4.55 -13.94 -9.84
C TYR A 21 -3.19 -14.14 -9.14
N HIS A 22 -2.64 -15.35 -9.17
CA HIS A 22 -1.41 -15.71 -8.44
C HIS A 22 -0.14 -14.97 -8.90
N LYS A 23 -0.17 -14.36 -10.08
CA LYS A 23 0.95 -13.61 -10.66
C LYS A 23 0.79 -12.09 -10.53
N ALA A 24 -0.32 -11.62 -9.95
CA ALA A 24 -0.53 -10.19 -9.73
C ALA A 24 0.39 -9.71 -8.60
N GLU A 25 1.12 -8.62 -8.85
CA GLU A 25 1.89 -7.92 -7.84
C GLU A 25 0.99 -6.87 -7.20
N ILE A 26 0.70 -7.04 -5.91
CA ILE A 26 -0.21 -6.17 -5.16
C ILE A 26 0.60 -5.53 -4.02
N ASP A 27 0.86 -4.23 -4.15
CA ASP A 27 1.41 -3.41 -3.07
C ASP A 27 0.29 -2.67 -2.37
N ARG A 28 0.32 -2.65 -1.02
CA ARG A 28 -0.72 -2.05 -0.20
C ARG A 28 -0.15 -0.93 0.63
N MET A 29 -0.92 0.15 0.70
CA MET A 29 -0.56 1.35 1.43
C MET A 29 -1.71 1.72 2.36
N GLY A 30 -1.38 1.99 3.62
CA GLY A 30 -2.35 2.19 4.69
C GLY A 30 -1.66 2.44 6.02
N ILE A 31 -2.45 2.66 7.06
CA ILE A 31 -1.94 2.97 8.40
C ILE A 31 -1.37 1.67 9.02
N PRO A 32 -0.10 1.66 9.46
CA PRO A 32 0.51 0.50 10.10
C PRO A 32 -0.14 0.21 11.46
N ASP A 33 -0.11 -1.06 11.87
CA ASP A 33 -0.60 -1.48 13.19
C ASP A 33 0.47 -1.19 14.27
N GLN A 34 0.63 0.09 14.57
CA GLN A 34 1.55 0.58 15.60
C GLN A 34 0.95 1.81 16.28
N PHE A 35 1.37 2.07 17.52
CA PHE A 35 1.01 3.30 18.20
C PHE A 35 1.67 4.49 17.50
N ILE A 36 0.87 5.49 17.16
CA ILE A 36 1.33 6.76 16.59
C ILE A 36 1.14 7.84 17.65
N GLU A 37 2.18 8.66 17.83
CA GLU A 37 2.17 9.76 18.80
C GLU A 37 1.14 10.84 18.43
N HIS A 38 0.80 11.70 19.39
CA HIS A 38 -0.11 12.81 19.12
C HIS A 38 0.55 13.82 18.17
N GLY A 39 -0.21 14.34 17.21
CA GLY A 39 0.34 15.29 16.24
C GLY A 39 -0.69 15.78 15.25
N SER A 40 -0.24 16.65 14.34
CA SER A 40 -1.04 17.01 13.18
C SER A 40 -1.16 15.82 12.24
N VAL A 41 -2.36 15.53 11.75
CA VAL A 41 -2.63 14.41 10.83
C VAL A 41 -1.67 14.44 9.64
N ASP A 42 -1.45 15.60 9.01
CA ASP A 42 -0.57 15.73 7.84
C ASP A 42 0.88 15.32 8.12
N ILE A 43 1.37 15.62 9.33
CA ILE A 43 2.72 15.25 9.76
C ILE A 43 2.77 13.74 10.00
N LEU A 44 1.80 13.20 10.73
CA LEU A 44 1.74 11.76 11.03
C LEU A 44 1.65 10.93 9.75
N LEU A 45 0.81 11.35 8.80
CA LEU A 45 0.69 10.71 7.48
C LEU A 45 2.01 10.75 6.72
N LYS A 46 2.72 11.90 6.74
CA LYS A 46 4.03 12.01 6.13
C LYS A 46 5.07 11.10 6.78
N GLU A 47 5.05 10.98 8.10
CA GLU A 47 5.97 10.10 8.85
C GLU A 47 5.78 8.62 8.48
N ILE A 48 4.54 8.18 8.28
CA ILE A 48 4.26 6.81 7.84
C ILE A 48 4.34 6.63 6.31
N GLY A 49 4.85 7.63 5.60
CA GLY A 49 5.04 7.59 4.15
C GLY A 49 3.73 7.55 3.37
N MET A 50 2.66 8.15 3.91
CA MET A 50 1.36 8.34 3.26
C MET A 50 1.25 9.70 2.57
N THR A 51 2.24 10.01 1.72
CA THR A 51 2.24 11.22 0.90
C THR A 51 1.98 10.91 -0.58
N THR A 52 1.67 11.94 -1.37
CA THR A 52 1.50 11.79 -2.82
C THR A 52 2.82 11.37 -3.47
N GLU A 53 3.93 11.91 -2.99
CA GLU A 53 5.28 11.60 -3.46
C GLU A 53 5.61 10.12 -3.24
N ASP A 54 5.27 9.56 -2.08
CA ASP A 54 5.45 8.15 -1.76
C ASP A 54 4.60 7.24 -2.67
N VAL A 55 3.34 7.61 -2.92
CA VAL A 55 2.45 6.88 -3.84
C VAL A 55 3.06 6.85 -5.26
N VAL A 56 3.49 8.01 -5.77
CA VAL A 56 4.10 8.11 -7.10
C VAL A 56 5.36 7.24 -7.19
N LEU A 57 6.23 7.30 -6.18
CA LEU A 57 7.46 6.51 -6.13
C LEU A 57 7.16 5.00 -6.16
N ARG A 58 6.21 4.54 -5.33
CA ARG A 58 5.80 3.13 -5.29
C ARG A 58 5.25 2.65 -6.62
N ILE A 59 4.37 3.43 -7.27
CA ILE A 59 3.81 3.10 -8.58
C ILE A 59 4.91 3.01 -9.65
N GLN A 60 5.86 3.96 -9.66
CA GLN A 60 6.98 3.92 -10.60
C GLN A 60 7.83 2.67 -10.41
N ASN A 61 8.09 2.26 -9.16
CA ASN A 61 8.84 1.05 -8.86
C ASN A 61 8.10 -0.20 -9.35
N LEU A 62 6.80 -0.33 -9.07
CA LEU A 62 5.97 -1.45 -9.55
C LEU A 62 5.96 -1.53 -11.09
N ALA A 63 5.79 -0.39 -11.76
CA ALA A 63 5.78 -0.33 -13.22
C ALA A 63 7.12 -0.76 -13.83
N ARG A 64 8.25 -0.33 -13.25
CA ARG A 64 9.60 -0.74 -13.70
C ARG A 64 9.86 -2.23 -13.48
N GLN A 65 9.42 -2.81 -12.37
CA GLN A 65 9.58 -4.25 -12.12
C GLN A 65 8.80 -5.09 -13.13
N LYS A 66 7.61 -4.63 -13.54
CA LYS A 66 6.83 -5.27 -14.59
C LYS A 66 7.55 -5.26 -15.95
N GLN A 67 8.25 -4.19 -16.30
CA GLN A 67 9.01 -4.08 -17.56
C GLN A 67 10.22 -5.02 -17.62
N LYS A 68 10.88 -5.30 -16.49
CA LYS A 68 12.03 -6.23 -16.45
C LYS A 68 11.66 -7.71 -16.55
N ARG A 69 10.40 -8.06 -16.32
CA ARG A 69 9.89 -9.44 -16.31
C ARG A 69 9.20 -9.84 -17.63
N ALA A 70 9.02 -8.90 -18.55
CA ALA A 70 8.48 -9.13 -19.90
C ALA A 70 9.64 -9.32 -20.89
#